data_AF-A0A7S0F6V1-F1
#
_entry.id   AF-A0A7S0F6V1-F1
#
_cell.length_a   1.000
_cell.length_b   1.000
_cell.length_c   1.000
_cell.angle_alpha   90.00
_cell.angle_beta   90.00
_cell.angle_gamma   90.00
#
_symmetry.space_group_name_H-M   'P 1'
#
loop_
_entity.id
_entity.type
_entity.pdbx_description
1 polymer ?
#
loop_
_entity_poly.entity_id
_entity_poly.type
_entity_poly.pdbx_seq_one_letter_code
_entity_poly.pdbx_strand_id
1 'polypeptide(L)'
;KDAYSEHEMHYKVLSGIKPPLDLSTKIFGMDIDMPFFGCPTAANRIFHHEGEVGVAKAAAKFGTLYGLSTHATSGFEDVSKVHTGPKIFQMYLWNDKELVRDLIAKARENGFSALALTVDFSWYGNRERDLRNEFTIPLQHTPAHVMQAL
;
A
#
# COMPACT_ATOMS: atom_id res chain seq x y z
N LYS A 1 -11.84 13.19 5.58
CA LYS A 1 -11.17 13.65 6.82
C LYS A 1 -12.22 14.18 7.79
N ASP A 2 -13.09 15.07 7.32
CA ASP A 2 -14.11 15.73 8.15
C ASP A 2 -15.13 14.75 8.74
N ALA A 3 -15.49 13.68 8.03
CA ALA A 3 -16.36 12.63 8.55
C ALA A 3 -15.86 11.99 9.88
N TYR A 4 -14.54 11.94 10.13
CA TYR A 4 -14.02 11.44 11.40
C TYR A 4 -14.25 12.42 12.56
N SER A 5 -14.41 13.72 12.29
CA SER A 5 -14.72 14.72 13.33
C SER A 5 -16.17 14.67 13.82
N GLU A 6 -17.04 13.97 13.10
CA GLU A 6 -18.43 13.74 13.51
C GLU A 6 -18.56 12.60 14.55
N HIS A 7 -17.46 11.89 14.82
CA HIS A 7 -17.45 10.75 15.74
C HIS A 7 -16.74 11.12 17.04
N GLU A 8 -17.43 10.92 18.16
CA GLU A 8 -16.85 11.08 19.51
C GLU A 8 -16.44 9.74 20.10
N MET A 9 -15.29 9.70 20.79
CA MET A 9 -14.83 8.53 21.52
C MET A 9 -15.22 8.62 23.00
N HIS A 10 -16.05 7.69 23.47
CA HIS A 10 -16.29 7.52 24.90
C HIS A 10 -15.27 6.53 25.49
N TYR A 11 -14.31 7.05 26.26
CA TYR A 11 -13.29 6.22 26.90
C TYR A 11 -13.78 5.66 28.24
N LYS A 12 -13.25 4.49 28.62
CA LYS A 12 -13.52 3.87 29.92
C LYS A 12 -12.48 4.34 30.94
N VAL A 13 -12.94 4.91 32.06
CA VAL A 13 -12.11 5.22 33.24
C VAL A 13 -11.91 3.98 34.12
N LEU A 14 -10.78 3.92 34.83
CA LEU A 14 -10.43 2.81 35.74
C LEU A 14 -10.53 1.41 35.10
N SER A 15 -10.20 1.31 33.82
CA SER A 15 -10.35 0.09 33.00
C SER A 15 -9.30 -1.01 33.28
N GLY A 16 -8.37 -0.78 34.19
CA GLY A 16 -7.35 -1.77 34.55
C GLY A 16 -6.29 -2.04 33.48
N ILE A 17 -6.19 -1.18 32.46
CA ILE A 17 -5.20 -1.29 31.39
C ILE A 17 -3.78 -1.17 31.97
N LYS A 18 -2.90 -2.10 31.58
CA LYS A 18 -1.49 -2.12 31.99
C LYS A 18 -0.60 -2.20 30.75
N PRO A 19 0.37 -1.28 30.58
CA PRO A 19 1.38 -1.40 29.55
C PRO A 19 2.29 -2.64 29.74
N PRO A 20 2.85 -3.21 28.66
CA PRO A 20 2.65 -2.80 27.26
C PRO A 20 1.25 -3.18 26.74
N LEU A 21 0.70 -2.34 25.85
CA LEU A 21 -0.55 -2.66 25.17
C LEU A 21 -0.27 -3.69 24.08
N ASP A 22 -1.06 -4.76 24.07
CA ASP A 22 -1.08 -5.71 22.96
C ASP A 22 -1.99 -5.17 21.85
N LEU A 23 -1.38 -4.82 20.72
CA LEU A 23 -2.06 -4.37 19.51
C LEU A 23 -2.14 -5.47 18.45
N SER A 24 -1.65 -6.66 18.77
CA SER A 24 -1.61 -7.77 17.82
C SER A 24 -3.03 -8.18 17.42
N THR A 25 -3.16 -8.58 16.16
CA THR A 25 -4.44 -9.00 15.62
C THR A 25 -4.23 -9.90 14.41
N LYS A 26 -5.34 -10.37 13.84
CA LYS A 26 -5.33 -11.12 12.58
C LYS A 26 -6.04 -10.33 11.48
N ILE A 27 -5.35 -10.07 10.37
CA ILE A 27 -5.94 -9.49 9.16
C ILE A 27 -5.88 -10.55 8.04
N PHE A 28 -7.03 -10.85 7.44
CA PHE A 28 -7.19 -11.95 6.46
C PHE A 28 -6.67 -13.32 6.96
N GLY A 29 -6.76 -13.57 8.28
CA GLY A 29 -6.26 -14.78 8.92
C GLY A 29 -4.77 -14.80 9.26
N MET A 30 -4.03 -13.74 8.91
CA MET A 30 -2.59 -13.61 9.16
C MET A 30 -2.30 -12.81 10.43
N ASP A 31 -1.41 -13.30 11.26
CA ASP A 31 -0.93 -12.61 12.46
C ASP A 31 -0.11 -11.37 12.12
N ILE A 32 -0.43 -10.25 12.76
CA ILE A 32 0.30 -8.98 12.67
C ILE A 32 0.38 -8.34 14.07
N ASP A 33 1.42 -7.55 14.31
CA ASP A 33 1.68 -6.93 15.61
C ASP A 33 0.89 -5.64 15.86
N MET A 34 0.28 -5.07 14.82
CA MET A 34 -0.52 -3.85 14.90
C MET A 34 -1.64 -3.81 13.85
N PRO A 35 -2.80 -3.17 14.13
CA PRO A 35 -4.00 -3.26 13.29
C PRO A 35 -3.99 -2.29 12.08
N PHE A 36 -2.81 -1.88 11.63
CA PHE A 36 -2.64 -0.95 10.51
C PHE A 36 -1.49 -1.42 9.63
N PHE A 37 -1.65 -1.28 8.33
CA PHE A 37 -0.66 -1.72 7.35
C PHE A 37 -0.52 -0.70 6.23
N GLY A 38 0.63 -0.73 5.54
CA GLY A 38 0.87 0.13 4.38
C GLY A 38 -0.07 -0.26 3.24
N CYS A 39 -0.99 0.63 2.87
CA CYS A 39 -1.92 0.38 1.78
C CYS A 39 -1.22 0.42 0.41
N PRO A 40 -1.76 -0.29 -0.60
CA PRO A 40 -1.19 -0.29 -1.94
C PRO A 40 -1.18 1.12 -2.54
N THR A 41 0.03 1.59 -2.85
CA THR A 41 0.29 2.89 -3.46
C THR A 41 1.17 2.68 -4.69
N ALA A 42 0.92 3.46 -5.74
CA ALA A 42 1.60 3.34 -7.02
C ALA A 42 2.83 4.26 -7.08
N ALA A 43 3.87 3.80 -7.78
CA ALA A 43 5.06 4.57 -8.11
C ALA A 43 5.77 5.25 -6.92
N ASN A 44 6.03 4.51 -5.84
CA ASN A 44 6.62 5.10 -4.63
C ASN A 44 8.03 5.67 -4.84
N ARG A 45 8.74 5.25 -5.91
CA ARG A 45 10.04 5.83 -6.28
C ARG A 45 9.98 7.31 -6.68
N ILE A 46 8.80 7.87 -6.95
CA ILE A 46 8.63 9.32 -7.15
C ILE A 46 8.92 10.08 -5.85
N PHE A 47 8.64 9.49 -4.69
CA PHE A 47 8.87 10.12 -3.38
C PHE A 47 10.24 9.84 -2.79
N HIS A 48 10.75 8.61 -2.98
CA HIS A 48 12.03 8.20 -2.42
C HIS A 48 12.65 7.07 -3.24
N HIS A 49 13.97 7.11 -3.46
CA HIS A 49 14.69 6.14 -4.29
C HIS A 49 14.50 4.66 -3.89
N GLU A 50 14.33 4.36 -2.59
CA GLU A 50 14.00 3.01 -2.13
C GLU A 50 12.60 2.52 -2.54
N GLY A 51 11.67 3.44 -2.87
CA GLY A 51 10.32 3.14 -3.30
C GLY A 51 9.56 2.20 -2.37
N GLU A 52 8.92 1.19 -2.95
CA GLU A 52 8.14 0.18 -2.23
C GLU A 52 9.00 -0.70 -1.32
N VAL A 53 10.27 -0.94 -1.66
CA VAL A 53 11.19 -1.74 -0.84
C VAL A 53 11.43 -1.06 0.51
N GLY A 54 11.55 0.27 0.54
CA GLY A 54 11.67 1.04 1.79
C GLY A 54 10.45 0.88 2.69
N VAL A 55 9.24 0.96 2.12
CA VAL A 55 7.98 0.77 2.85
C VAL A 55 7.84 -0.67 3.35
N ALA A 56 8.22 -1.66 2.53
CA ALA A 56 8.20 -3.07 2.90
C ALA A 56 9.17 -3.38 4.06
N LYS A 57 10.38 -2.80 4.07
CA LYS A 57 11.31 -2.89 5.21
C LYS A 57 10.69 -2.32 6.49
N ALA A 58 9.98 -1.20 6.38
CA ALA A 58 9.30 -0.61 7.53
C ALA A 58 8.17 -1.51 8.04
N ALA A 59 7.34 -2.06 7.14
CA ALA A 59 6.28 -3.01 7.50
C ALA A 59 6.85 -4.25 8.20
N ALA A 60 7.95 -4.81 7.67
CA ALA A 60 8.66 -5.93 8.28
C ALA A 60 9.19 -5.59 9.68
N LYS A 61 9.80 -4.41 9.85
CA LYS A 61 10.33 -3.92 11.14
C LYS A 61 9.23 -3.82 12.21
N PHE A 62 8.03 -3.38 11.84
CA PHE A 62 6.90 -3.21 12.75
C PHE A 62 5.95 -4.42 12.79
N GLY A 63 6.34 -5.55 12.18
CA GLY A 63 5.55 -6.79 12.22
C GLY A 63 4.16 -6.64 11.60
N THR A 64 4.00 -5.77 10.62
CA THR A 64 2.70 -5.54 9.96
C THR A 64 2.69 -5.98 8.51
N LEU A 65 1.50 -6.02 7.94
CA LEU A 65 1.25 -6.35 6.55
C LEU A 65 1.77 -5.25 5.62
N TYR A 66 2.07 -5.63 4.39
CA TYR A 66 2.31 -4.66 3.32
C TYR A 66 1.48 -4.95 2.07
N GLY A 67 0.82 -3.92 1.55
CA GLY A 67 0.11 -3.97 0.27
C GLY A 67 0.98 -3.45 -0.88
N LEU A 68 1.24 -4.29 -1.88
CA LEU A 68 1.95 -3.88 -3.10
C LEU A 68 0.95 -3.57 -4.22
N SER A 69 1.10 -2.44 -4.90
CA SER A 69 0.27 -2.08 -6.06
C SER A 69 0.74 -2.79 -7.33
N THR A 70 -0.21 -3.07 -8.23
CA THR A 70 0.09 -3.45 -9.62
C THR A 70 0.88 -2.38 -10.38
N HIS A 71 0.77 -1.11 -10.00
CA HIS A 71 1.55 0.00 -10.56
C HIS A 71 2.74 0.39 -9.66
N ALA A 72 3.28 -0.55 -8.89
CA ALA A 72 4.48 -0.35 -8.12
C ALA A 72 5.72 -0.19 -9.02
N THR A 73 6.72 0.52 -8.52
CA THR A 73 8.04 0.65 -9.17
C THR A 73 9.03 -0.45 -8.79
N SER A 74 8.65 -1.36 -7.89
CA SER A 74 9.46 -2.49 -7.43
C SER A 74 8.72 -3.81 -7.68
N GLY A 75 9.45 -4.87 -8.04
CA GLY A 75 8.87 -6.18 -8.32
C GLY A 75 8.54 -6.99 -7.06
N PHE A 76 7.82 -8.10 -7.24
CA PHE A 76 7.45 -9.01 -6.16
C PHE A 76 8.68 -9.53 -5.40
N GLU A 77 9.71 -9.97 -6.14
CA GLU A 77 10.92 -10.56 -5.55
C GLU A 77 11.65 -9.59 -4.63
N ASP A 78 11.77 -8.32 -5.03
CA ASP A 78 12.49 -7.31 -4.25
C ASP A 78 11.78 -7.00 -2.94
N VAL A 79 10.45 -6.97 -2.97
CA VAL A 79 9.62 -6.80 -1.77
C VAL A 79 9.72 -8.04 -0.88
N SER A 80 9.65 -9.23 -1.45
CA SER A 80 9.69 -10.49 -0.69
C SER A 80 11.06 -10.79 -0.08
N LYS A 81 12.16 -10.28 -0.67
CA LYS A 81 13.51 -10.35 -0.07
C LYS A 81 13.61 -9.58 1.24
N VAL A 82 12.86 -8.47 1.39
CA VAL A 82 12.94 -7.59 2.58
C VAL A 82 11.80 -7.78 3.56
N HIS A 83 10.69 -8.38 3.12
CA HIS A 83 9.51 -8.64 3.95
C HIS A 83 9.00 -10.06 3.75
N THR A 84 9.34 -10.95 4.69
CA THR A 84 8.89 -12.34 4.71
C THR A 84 7.51 -12.52 5.34
N GLY A 85 7.00 -11.49 6.02
CA GLY A 85 5.70 -11.52 6.68
C GLY A 85 4.50 -11.37 5.74
N PRO A 86 3.30 -11.13 6.31
CA PRO A 86 2.05 -10.95 5.57
C PRO A 86 2.13 -9.88 4.47
N LYS A 87 1.73 -10.25 3.26
CA LYS A 87 1.70 -9.35 2.10
C LYS A 87 0.40 -9.49 1.32
N ILE A 88 -0.10 -8.37 0.81
CA ILE A 88 -1.25 -8.30 -0.10
C ILE A 88 -0.78 -7.77 -1.44
N PHE A 89 -1.26 -8.37 -2.52
CA PHE A 89 -1.10 -7.83 -3.84
C PHE A 89 -2.39 -7.13 -4.26
N GLN A 90 -2.32 -5.86 -4.64
CA GLN A 90 -3.44 -5.12 -5.20
C GLN A 90 -3.41 -5.22 -6.72
N MET A 91 -4.56 -5.51 -7.32
CA MET A 91 -4.71 -5.74 -8.75
C MET A 91 -5.94 -5.09 -9.35
N TYR A 92 -5.81 -4.70 -10.63
CA TYR A 92 -6.91 -4.34 -11.51
C TYR A 92 -7.24 -5.52 -12.43
N LEU A 93 -8.52 -5.72 -12.72
CA LEU A 93 -8.92 -6.76 -13.67
C LEU A 93 -8.75 -6.22 -15.10
N TRP A 94 -7.81 -6.80 -15.84
CA TRP A 94 -7.62 -6.50 -17.26
C TRP A 94 -8.31 -7.53 -18.15
N ASN A 95 -8.54 -7.15 -19.41
CA ASN A 95 -9.16 -8.02 -20.41
C ASN A 95 -8.31 -9.26 -20.72
N ASP A 96 -6.99 -9.13 -20.63
CA ASP A 96 -6.06 -10.24 -20.81
C ASP A 96 -6.06 -11.14 -19.57
N LYS A 97 -6.76 -12.27 -19.68
CA LYS A 97 -6.89 -13.24 -18.59
C LYS A 97 -5.61 -14.05 -18.36
N GLU A 98 -4.76 -14.19 -19.36
CA GLU A 98 -3.49 -14.91 -19.20
C GLU A 98 -2.52 -14.08 -18.39
N LEU A 99 -2.40 -12.78 -18.71
CA LEU A 99 -1.61 -11.83 -17.92
C LEU A 99 -2.06 -11.79 -16.45
N VAL A 100 -3.38 -11.76 -16.20
CA VAL A 100 -3.92 -11.77 -14.84
C VAL A 100 -3.56 -13.07 -14.10
N ARG A 101 -3.67 -14.23 -14.76
CA ARG A 101 -3.30 -15.52 -14.15
C ARG A 101 -1.81 -15.56 -13.82
N ASP A 102 -0.97 -15.11 -14.74
CA ASP A 102 0.48 -15.08 -14.55
C ASP A 102 0.88 -14.16 -13.40
N LEU A 103 0.24 -13.00 -13.24
CA LEU A 103 0.50 -12.10 -12.13
C LEU A 103 0.07 -12.67 -10.79
N ILE A 104 -1.10 -13.32 -10.72
CA ILE A 104 -1.55 -14.00 -9.50
C ILE A 104 -0.57 -15.14 -9.15
N ALA A 105 -0.12 -15.91 -10.14
CA ALA A 105 0.86 -16.98 -9.93
C ALA A 105 2.17 -16.43 -9.37
N LYS A 106 2.75 -15.40 -10.00
CA LYS A 106 3.98 -14.75 -9.53
C LYS A 106 3.84 -14.16 -8.13
N ALA A 107 2.70 -13.52 -7.83
CA ALA A 107 2.44 -13.01 -6.48
C ALA A 107 2.42 -14.15 -5.46
N ARG A 108 1.73 -15.26 -5.77
CA ARG A 108 1.70 -16.45 -4.90
C ARG A 108 3.09 -17.06 -4.69
N GLU A 109 3.86 -17.23 -5.77
CA GLU A 109 5.24 -17.74 -5.72
C GLU A 109 6.15 -16.88 -4.84
N ASN A 110 5.88 -15.57 -4.79
CA ASN A 110 6.59 -14.61 -3.95
C ASN A 110 5.99 -14.47 -2.54
N GLY A 111 5.08 -15.35 -2.12
CA GLY A 111 4.54 -15.38 -0.77
C GLY A 111 3.57 -14.24 -0.45
N PHE A 112 2.84 -13.74 -1.45
CA PHE A 112 1.69 -12.87 -1.22
C PHE A 112 0.48 -13.72 -0.81
N SER A 113 -0.08 -13.41 0.34
CA SER A 113 -1.07 -14.25 1.03
C SER A 113 -2.52 -13.89 0.68
N ALA A 114 -2.75 -12.68 0.17
CA ALA A 114 -4.07 -12.20 -0.18
C ALA A 114 -4.02 -11.26 -1.39
N LEU A 115 -5.18 -11.13 -2.04
CA LEU A 115 -5.39 -10.28 -3.21
C LEU A 115 -6.41 -9.20 -2.88
N ALA A 116 -6.05 -7.93 -3.10
CA ALA A 116 -6.96 -6.80 -3.04
C ALA A 116 -7.37 -6.41 -4.47
N LEU A 117 -8.56 -6.85 -4.90
CA LEU A 117 -9.09 -6.51 -6.21
C LEU A 117 -9.71 -5.11 -6.18
N THR A 118 -9.17 -4.20 -6.98
CA THR A 118 -9.72 -2.85 -7.12
C THR A 118 -10.86 -2.87 -8.14
N VAL A 119 -12.08 -2.59 -7.67
CA VAL A 119 -13.33 -2.66 -8.46
C VAL A 119 -13.99 -1.31 -8.73
N ASP A 120 -13.48 -0.25 -8.11
CA ASP A 120 -13.96 1.13 -8.23
C ASP A 120 -13.22 1.93 -9.32
N PHE A 121 -12.23 1.33 -9.97
CA PHE A 121 -11.41 1.96 -11.01
C PHE A 121 -11.75 1.37 -12.39
N SER A 122 -12.86 1.82 -12.97
CA SER A 122 -13.24 1.50 -14.36
C SER A 122 -12.60 2.46 -15.37
N TRP A 123 -12.28 3.68 -14.93
CA TRP A 123 -11.66 4.73 -15.75
C TRP A 123 -10.79 5.64 -14.88
N TYR A 124 -9.88 6.38 -15.53
CA TYR A 124 -9.05 7.36 -14.84
C TYR A 124 -9.92 8.45 -14.20
N GLY A 125 -9.81 8.61 -12.89
CA GLY A 125 -10.43 9.73 -12.19
C GLY A 125 -9.84 11.07 -12.64
N ASN A 126 -10.66 12.11 -12.74
CA ASN A 126 -10.20 13.44 -13.15
C ASN A 126 -9.40 14.11 -12.02
N ARG A 127 -8.08 13.94 -12.04
CA ARG A 127 -7.15 14.66 -11.17
C ARG A 127 -6.63 15.88 -11.92
N GLU A 128 -7.33 17.01 -11.79
CA GLU A 128 -6.98 18.25 -12.52
C GLU A 128 -5.55 18.73 -12.27
N ARG A 129 -5.01 18.46 -11.09
CA ARG A 129 -3.60 18.73 -10.77
C ARG A 129 -2.65 17.96 -11.69
N ASP A 130 -2.94 16.69 -11.94
CA ASP A 130 -2.11 15.83 -12.79
C ASP A 130 -2.15 16.34 -14.25
N LEU A 131 -3.31 16.80 -14.72
CA LEU A 131 -3.45 17.44 -16.04
C LEU A 131 -2.70 18.77 -16.12
N ARG A 132 -2.89 19.66 -15.14
CA ARG A 132 -2.23 20.98 -15.08
C ARG A 132 -0.71 20.86 -15.06
N ASN A 133 -0.20 19.85 -14.38
CA ASN A 133 1.22 19.63 -14.21
C ASN A 133 1.82 18.77 -15.32
N GLU A 134 1.01 18.26 -16.25
CA GLU A 134 1.45 17.33 -17.29
C GLU A 134 2.14 16.10 -16.67
N PHE A 135 1.53 15.52 -15.64
CA PHE A 135 2.11 14.41 -14.90
C PHE A 135 2.32 13.18 -15.80
N THR A 136 3.54 12.66 -15.80
CA THR A 136 3.94 11.46 -16.55
C THR A 136 4.56 10.41 -15.63
N ILE A 137 4.55 9.15 -16.07
CA ILE A 137 5.33 8.07 -15.49
C ILE A 137 6.24 7.51 -16.58
N PRO A 138 7.58 7.58 -16.46
CA PRO A 138 8.34 8.20 -15.37
C PRO A 138 8.17 9.72 -15.31
N LEU A 139 8.33 10.30 -14.13
CA LEU A 139 8.15 11.74 -13.90
C LEU A 139 9.16 12.52 -14.75
N GLN A 140 8.67 13.41 -15.61
CA GLN A 140 9.53 14.40 -16.26
C GLN A 140 9.70 15.60 -15.32
N HIS A 141 10.94 15.93 -14.98
CA HIS A 141 11.24 17.06 -14.11
C HIS A 141 11.03 18.37 -14.89
N THR A 142 10.00 19.14 -14.52
CA THR A 142 9.76 20.49 -15.02
C THR A 142 9.94 21.50 -13.87
N PRO A 143 10.28 22.76 -14.13
CA PRO A 143 10.36 23.78 -13.07
C PRO A 143 9.06 23.93 -12.27
N ALA A 144 7.91 23.71 -12.90
CA ALA A 144 6.60 23.69 -12.24
C ALA A 144 6.49 22.58 -11.20
N HIS A 145 7.00 21.38 -11.48
CA HIS A 145 7.05 20.27 -10.52
C HIS A 145 7.91 20.60 -9.30
N VAL A 146 9.05 21.28 -9.51
CA VAL A 146 9.95 21.67 -8.41
C VAL A 146 9.30 22.74 -7.52
N MET A 147 8.67 23.76 -8.13
CA MET A 147 8.02 24.84 -7.39
C MET A 147 6.86 24.35 -6.50
N GLN A 148 6.16 23.30 -6.91
CA GLN A 148 5.04 22.75 -6.16
C GLN A 148 5.46 21.75 -5.06
N ALA A 149 6.68 21.21 -5.15
CA ALA A 149 7.24 20.35 -4.11
C ALA A 149 7.80 21.15 -2.91
N LEU A 150 8.09 22.44 -3.11
CA LEU A 150 8.48 23.41 -2.08
C LEU A 150 7.25 24.00 -1.39
#